data_AF-A0AAJ5Z9P3-F1
#
_entry.id   AF-A0AAJ5Z9P3-F1
#
_cell.length_a   1.000
_cell.length_b   1.000
_cell.length_c   1.000
_cell.angle_alpha   90.00
_cell.angle_beta   90.00
_cell.angle_gamma   90.00
#
_symmetry.space_group_name_H-M   'P 1'
#
loop_
_entity.id
_entity.type
_entity.pdbx_description
1 polymer ?
#
loop_
_entity_poly.entity_id
_entity_poly.type
_entity_poly.pdbx_seq_one_letter_code
_entity_poly.pdbx_strand_id
1 'polypeptide(L)' 'MNIERLKKYAKSELDVLSETYSEKEALAYIHRFKGQIDMLLFSQVISPKEAEELYDELQIARTKADKNINSKK' A
#
# COMPACT_ATOMS: atom_id res chain seq x y z
N MET A 1 17.24 3.31 11.11
CA MET A 1 15.80 3.52 10.82
C MET A 1 15.08 2.23 11.18
N ASN A 2 14.06 2.25 12.05
CA ASN A 2 13.47 1.02 12.59
C ASN A 2 12.45 0.42 11.58
N ILE A 3 12.74 -0.77 11.05
CA ILE A 3 11.93 -1.50 10.05
C ILE A 3 10.46 -1.64 10.52
N GLU A 4 10.24 -1.82 11.82
CA GLU A 4 8.88 -1.93 12.38
C GLU A 4 8.06 -0.64 12.21
N ARG A 5 8.69 0.53 12.34
CA ARG A 5 7.99 1.82 12.12
C ARG A 5 7.57 1.97 10.66
N LEU A 6 8.40 1.49 9.73
CA LEU A 6 8.11 1.54 8.30
C LEU A 6 6.99 0.57 7.94
N LYS A 7 7.01 -0.65 8.47
CA LYS A 7 5.92 -1.62 8.30
C LYS A 7 4.60 -1.08 8.88
N LYS A 8 4.64 -0.42 10.03
CA LYS A 8 3.44 0.20 10.63
C LYS A 8 2.91 1.36 9.78
N TYR A 9 3.79 2.19 9.23
CA TYR A 9 3.42 3.29 8.34
C TYR A 9 2.82 2.76 7.03
N ALA A 10 3.46 1.76 6.42
CA ALA A 10 2.96 1.04 5.25
C ALA A 10 1.54 0.51 5.48
N LYS A 11 1.32 -0.21 6.59
CA LYS A 11 -0.02 -0.71 6.95
C LYS A 11 -1.07 0.41 7.10
N SER A 12 -0.70 1.55 7.69
CA SER A 12 -1.63 2.67 7.79
C SER A 12 -2.00 3.27 6.43
N GLU A 13 -1.09 3.29 5.46
CA GLU A 13 -1.41 3.75 4.09
C GLU A 13 -2.33 2.75 3.36
N LEU A 14 -2.17 1.46 3.61
CA LEU A 14 -3.06 0.42 3.08
C LEU A 14 -4.47 0.48 3.68
N ASP A 15 -4.59 0.78 4.97
CA ASP A 15 -5.89 0.98 5.63
C ASP A 15 -6.62 2.15 4.98
N VAL A 16 -5.95 3.30 4.82
CA VAL A 16 -6.51 4.49 4.16
C VAL A 16 -6.89 4.21 2.70
N LEU A 17 -6.07 3.46 1.95
CA LEU A 17 -6.41 3.02 0.61
C LEU A 17 -7.68 2.17 0.63
N SER A 18 -7.82 1.23 1.56
CA SER A 18 -8.96 0.32 1.61
C SER A 18 -10.29 1.01 1.91
N GLU A 19 -10.27 2.20 2.51
CA GLU A 19 -11.44 3.00 2.87
C GLU A 19 -11.77 4.10 1.84
N THR A 20 -10.93 4.31 0.82
CA THR A 20 -11.21 5.35 -0.17
C THR A 20 -12.39 4.99 -1.07
N TYR A 21 -13.10 6.02 -1.49
CA TYR A 21 -14.21 5.96 -2.44
C TYR A 21 -13.89 6.72 -3.74
N SER A 22 -12.67 7.23 -3.89
CA SER A 22 -12.23 8.02 -5.04
C SER A 22 -11.15 7.26 -5.80
N GLU A 23 -11.40 6.97 -7.08
CA GLU A 23 -10.44 6.31 -7.96
C GLU A 23 -9.13 7.10 -8.07
N LYS A 24 -9.22 8.43 -8.12
CA LYS A 24 -8.04 9.29 -8.19
C LYS A 24 -7.20 9.22 -6.91
N GLU A 25 -7.84 9.16 -5.74
CA GLU A 25 -7.14 9.04 -4.47
C GLU A 25 -6.54 7.64 -4.32
N ALA A 26 -7.28 6.59 -4.68
CA ALA A 26 -6.79 5.22 -4.68
C ALA A 26 -5.50 5.08 -5.49
N LEU A 27 -5.47 5.61 -6.72
CA LEU A 27 -4.28 5.59 -7.57
C LEU A 27 -3.10 6.35 -6.95
N ALA A 28 -3.36 7.49 -6.30
CA ALA A 28 -2.31 8.26 -5.64
C ALA A 28 -1.69 7.50 -4.45
N TYR A 29 -2.52 6.85 -3.62
CA TYR A 29 -2.06 6.01 -2.52
C TYR A 29 -1.26 4.81 -3.01
N ILE A 30 -1.75 4.12 -4.06
CA ILE A 30 -1.04 2.99 -4.67
C ILE A 30 0.34 3.43 -5.17
N HIS A 31 0.44 4.52 -5.92
CA HIS A 31 1.74 4.98 -6.45
C HIS A 31 2.71 5.38 -5.34
N ARG A 32 2.22 6.07 -4.30
CA ARG A 32 3.05 6.44 -3.14
C ARG A 32 3.58 5.20 -2.43
N PHE A 33 2.72 4.23 -2.18
CA PHE A 33 3.08 3.01 -1.47
C PHE A 33 4.12 2.17 -2.23
N LYS A 34 3.95 2.03 -3.55
CA LYS A 34 4.94 1.35 -4.40
C LYS A 34 6.32 2.03 -4.32
N GLY A 35 6.36 3.36 -4.42
CA GLY A 35 7.61 4.10 -4.29
C GLY A 35 8.30 3.91 -2.93
N GLN A 36 7.54 3.74 -1.85
CA GLN A 36 8.09 3.42 -0.53
C GLN A 36 8.69 2.00 -0.50
N ILE A 37 8.00 1.00 -1.04
CA ILE A 37 8.53 -0.37 -1.12
C ILE A 37 9.82 -0.38 -1.92
N ASP A 38 9.84 0.25 -3.09
CA ASP A 38 11.02 0.28 -3.96
C ASP A 38 12.20 0.96 -3.26
N MET A 39 11.97 2.06 -2.55
CA MET A 39 13.00 2.73 -1.75
C MET A 39 13.54 1.81 -0.64
N LEU A 40 12.67 1.08 0.06
CA LEU A 40 13.06 0.18 1.14
C LEU A 40 13.83 -1.03 0.63
N LEU A 41 13.41 -1.58 -0.50
CA LEU A 41 14.08 -2.70 -1.16
C LEU A 41 15.46 -2.27 -1.68
N PHE A 42 15.55 -1.12 -2.35
CA PHE A 42 16.82 -0.58 -2.84
C PHE A 42 17.79 -0.26 -1.69
N SER A 43 17.27 0.23 -0.58
CA SER A 43 18.06 0.52 0.64
C SER A 43 18.42 -0.74 1.43
N GLN A 44 18.02 -1.93 0.96
CA GLN A 44 18.21 -3.23 1.64
C GLN A 44 17.64 -3.26 3.07
N VAL A 45 16.62 -2.44 3.33
CA VAL A 45 15.92 -2.36 4.62
C VAL A 45 14.92 -3.51 4.76
N ILE A 46 14.37 -3.97 3.65
CA ILE A 46 13.51 -5.14 3.54
C ILE A 46 14.09 -6.11 2.51
N SER A 47 13.84 -7.40 2.69
CA SER A 47 14.16 -8.43 1.71
C SER A 47 13.19 -8.41 0.52
N PRO A 48 13.56 -8.99 -0.64
CA PRO A 48 12.64 -9.15 -1.77
C PRO A 48 11.35 -9.89 -1.37
N LYS A 49 11.45 -10.89 -0.49
CA LYS A 49 10.28 -11.63 0.01
C LYS A 49 9.34 -10.75 0.85
N GLU A 50 9.89 -9.90 1.71
CA GLU A 50 9.07 -8.94 2.47
C GLU A 50 8.44 -7.88 1.56
N ALA A 51 9.10 -7.49 0.46
CA ALA A 51 8.51 -6.61 -0.53
C ALA A 51 7.33 -7.30 -1.25
N GLU A 52 7.45 -8.58 -1.63
CA GLU A 52 6.36 -9.37 -2.20
C GLU A 52 5.15 -9.44 -1.25
N GLU A 53 5.36 -9.72 0.04
CA GLU A 53 4.29 -9.74 1.05
C GLU A 53 3.56 -8.38 1.14
N LEU A 54 4.29 -7.27 1.07
CA LEU A 54 3.69 -5.93 1.07
C LEU A 54 2.92 -5.63 -0.23
N TYR A 55 3.38 -6.14 -1.37
CA TYR A 55 2.67 -6.03 -2.65
C TYR A 55 1.36 -6.84 -2.65
N ASP A 56 1.34 -8.00 -2.00
CA ASP A 56 0.12 -8.78 -1.80
C ASP A 56 -0.89 -8.04 -0.91
N GLU A 57 -0.43 -7.46 0.21
CA GLU A 57 -1.29 -6.64 1.07
C GLU A 57 -1.86 -5.42 0.31
N LEU A 58 -1.07 -4.78 -0.56
CA LEU A 58 -1.53 -3.70 -1.44
C LEU A 58 -2.65 -4.14 -2.38
N GLN A 59 -2.54 -5.33 -2.97
CA GLN A 59 -3.55 -5.86 -3.87
C GLN A 59 -4.88 -6.12 -3.15
N ILE A 60 -4.83 -6.57 -1.89
CA ILE A 60 -6.01 -6.75 -1.04
C ILE A 60 -6.67 -5.40 -0.74
N ALA A 61 -5.88 -4.40 -0.34
CA ALA A 61 -6.39 -3.05 -0.05
C ALA A 61 -7.02 -2.40 -1.28
N ARG A 62 -6.38 -2.53 -2.45
CA ARG A 62 -6.93 -2.08 -3.74
C ARG A 62 -8.27 -2.76 -4.06
N THR A 63 -8.36 -4.08 -3.89
CA THR A 63 -9.61 -4.80 -4.14
C THR A 63 -10.75 -4.31 -3.25
N LYS A 64 -10.46 -3.93 -2.00
CA LYS A 64 -11.45 -3.31 -1.11
C LYS A 64 -11.83 -1.90 -1.58
N ALA A 65 -10.85 -1.07 -1.93
CA ALA A 65 -11.08 0.25 -2.49
C ALA A 65 -11.96 0.20 -3.75
N ASP A 66 -11.68 -0.71 -4.67
CA ASP A 66 -12.45 -0.90 -5.90
C ASP A 66 -13.91 -1.29 -5.61
N LYS A 67 -14.16 -2.11 -4.58
CA LYS A 67 -15.53 -2.42 -4.13
C LYS A 67 -16.24 -1.17 -3.58
N ASN A 68 -15.54 -0.33 -2.81
CA ASN A 68 -16.09 0.90 -2.25
C ASN A 68 -16.39 1.94 -3.33
N ILE A 69 -15.49 2.10 -4.31
CA ILE A 69 -15.67 2.99 -5.45
C ILE A 69 -16.89 2.55 -6.28
N ASN A 70 -17.01 1.24 -6.55
CA ASN A 70 -18.10 0.70 -7.37
C ASN A 70 -19.43 0.62 -6.65
N SER A 71 -19.46 0.56 -5.30
CA SER A 71 -20.73 0.58 -4.54
C SER A 71 -21.38 1.97 -4.46
N LYS A 72 -20.64 3.02 -4.85
CA LYS A 72 -21.12 4.40 -4.90
C LYS A 72 -21.58 4.86 -6.29
N LYS A 73 -21.36 4.06 -7.32
CA LYS A 73 -21.80 4.30 -8.71
C LYS A 73 -23.20 3.72 -8.93
#